data_AF-A0A972DAZ7-F1
#
_entry.id   AF-A0A972DAZ7-F1
#
_cell.length_a   1.000
_cell.length_b   1.000
_cell.length_c   1.000
_cell.angle_alpha   90.00
_cell.angle_beta   90.00
_cell.angle_gamma   90.00
#
_symmetry.space_group_name_H-M   'P 1'
#
loop_
_entity.id
_entity.type
_entity.pdbx_description
1 polymer ?
#
loop_
_entity_poly.entity_id
_entity_poly.type
_entity_poly.pdbx_seq_one_letter_code
_entity_poly.pdbx_strand_id
1 'polypeptide(L)'
;MIRIATLAFALFACVSCGGPSKGSVTSPFSPEDEALFDGSVEFVEDPAKLSGRWRDDWEREIGARAARADVVFVGVLKTARQGGDSKGRAFVDLGFEVEKTLKGKIDASVDLRSRADHPGHRTLGRAGDRVLGGRFVAFVKWIEEDGVVRGRFHLAHASDFVLSAVEFQLSKP
;
A
#
# COMPACT_ATOMS: atom_id res chain seq x y z
N MET A 1 -13.43 -61.01 2.23
CA MET A 1 -14.61 -60.16 1.98
C MET A 1 -14.40 -58.85 2.76
N ILE A 2 -13.83 -57.83 2.11
CA ILE A 2 -14.41 -56.47 1.91
C ILE A 2 -14.74 -55.78 3.25
N ARG A 3 -13.79 -55.00 3.82
CA ARG A 3 -13.67 -53.52 3.81
C ARG A 3 -14.95 -52.83 4.31
N ILE A 4 -14.90 -51.93 5.30
CA ILE A 4 -14.66 -50.49 5.09
C ILE A 4 -14.24 -49.85 6.44
N ALA A 5 -13.09 -49.20 6.45
CA ALA A 5 -12.65 -48.30 7.51
C ALA A 5 -13.15 -46.88 7.18
N THR A 6 -14.02 -46.32 8.01
CA THR A 6 -14.54 -44.96 7.82
C THR A 6 -13.62 -43.98 8.55
N LEU A 7 -12.66 -43.43 7.82
CA LEU A 7 -11.76 -42.37 8.27
C LEU A 7 -12.52 -41.03 8.16
N ALA A 8 -13.02 -40.49 9.28
CA ALA A 8 -13.66 -39.19 9.32
C ALA A 8 -12.60 -38.08 9.35
N PHE A 9 -12.21 -37.59 8.17
CA PHE A 9 -11.34 -36.43 8.01
C PHE A 9 -12.20 -35.16 7.99
N ALA A 10 -12.46 -34.58 9.16
CA ALA A 10 -13.17 -33.31 9.27
C ALA A 10 -12.21 -32.17 8.86
N LEU A 11 -12.40 -31.67 7.63
CA LEU A 11 -11.74 -30.46 7.13
C LEU A 11 -12.07 -29.27 8.03
N PHE A 12 -11.09 -28.81 8.80
CA PHE A 12 -11.09 -27.46 9.36
C PHE A 12 -10.93 -26.47 8.20
N ALA A 13 -12.06 -25.94 7.71
CA ALA A 13 -12.06 -24.79 6.82
C ALA A 13 -11.69 -23.55 7.64
N CYS A 14 -10.39 -23.25 7.70
CA CYS A 14 -9.92 -21.92 8.08
C CYS A 14 -10.35 -20.93 7.01
N VAL A 15 -11.59 -20.46 7.09
CA VAL A 15 -12.04 -19.24 6.40
C VAL A 15 -11.38 -18.08 7.13
N SER A 16 -10.11 -17.84 6.84
CA SER A 16 -9.46 -16.57 7.14
C SER A 16 -10.01 -15.55 6.14
N CYS A 17 -11.19 -15.01 6.45
CA CYS A 17 -11.62 -13.75 5.86
C CYS A 17 -10.70 -12.67 6.44
N GLY A 18 -9.66 -12.29 5.69
CA GLY A 18 -9.00 -11.01 5.86
C GLY A 18 -10.06 -9.93 5.65
N GLY A 19 -10.64 -9.45 6.75
CA GLY A 19 -11.59 -8.35 6.72
C GLY A 19 -10.86 -7.08 6.24
N PRO A 20 -11.49 -6.25 5.39
CA PRO A 20 -10.87 -5.01 4.97
C PRO A 20 -10.54 -4.16 6.19
N SER A 21 -9.29 -3.69 6.28
CA SER A 21 -8.89 -2.68 7.26
C SER A 21 -9.88 -1.51 7.19
N LYS A 22 -10.41 -1.07 8.33
CA LYS A 22 -11.49 -0.07 8.41
C LYS A 22 -10.96 1.34 8.11
N GLY A 23 -10.63 1.60 6.85
CA GLY A 23 -10.44 2.95 6.33
C GLY A 23 -11.76 3.71 6.27
N SER A 24 -11.71 5.03 6.39
CA SER A 24 -12.87 5.91 6.13
C SER A 24 -12.55 6.78 4.92
N VAL A 25 -13.44 6.76 3.93
CA VAL A 25 -13.36 7.69 2.79
C VAL A 25 -13.63 9.10 3.31
N THR A 26 -12.69 10.02 3.13
CA THR A 26 -12.82 11.40 3.64
C THR A 26 -13.20 12.40 2.54
N SER A 27 -12.94 12.06 1.27
CA SER A 27 -13.27 12.89 0.11
C SER A 27 -13.46 12.03 -1.14
N PRO A 28 -14.19 12.51 -2.17
CA PRO A 28 -14.21 11.87 -3.47
C PRO A 28 -12.80 11.73 -4.06
N PHE A 29 -12.57 10.64 -4.81
CA PHE A 29 -11.30 10.40 -5.50
C PHE A 29 -11.28 11.21 -6.81
N SER A 30 -10.33 12.13 -6.95
CA SER A 30 -10.21 12.98 -8.13
C SER A 30 -9.18 12.43 -9.14
N PRO A 31 -9.18 12.91 -10.40
CA PRO A 31 -8.16 12.51 -11.37
C PRO A 31 -6.71 12.80 -10.93
N GLU A 32 -6.51 13.82 -10.08
CA GLU A 32 -5.19 14.12 -9.51
C GLU A 32 -4.77 13.07 -8.46
N ASP A 33 -5.72 12.50 -7.72
CA ASP A 33 -5.44 11.39 -6.80
C ASP A 33 -4.94 10.15 -7.55
N GLU A 34 -5.38 9.94 -8.80
CA GLU A 34 -4.93 8.79 -9.60
C GLU A 34 -3.43 8.82 -9.87
N ALA A 35 -2.86 10.00 -10.11
CA ALA A 35 -1.43 10.19 -10.31
C ALA A 35 -0.63 10.09 -9.00
N LEU A 36 -1.23 10.47 -7.87
CA LEU A 36 -0.56 10.48 -6.56
C LEU A 36 -0.61 9.12 -5.85
N PHE A 37 -1.68 8.35 -6.08
CA PHE A 37 -1.97 7.05 -5.46
C PHE A 37 -2.11 5.95 -6.52
N ASP A 38 -1.04 5.83 -7.31
CA ASP A 38 -0.92 5.02 -8.52
C ASP A 38 -0.66 3.52 -8.25
N GLY A 39 -0.48 3.13 -7.00
CA GLY A 39 -0.18 1.76 -6.59
C GLY A 39 1.26 1.34 -6.90
N SER A 40 2.20 2.30 -7.01
CA SER A 40 3.62 2.02 -7.22
C SER A 40 4.44 1.98 -5.93
N VAL A 41 5.67 1.48 -6.07
CA VAL A 41 6.77 1.63 -5.10
C VAL A 41 7.87 2.47 -5.74
N GLU A 42 8.30 3.50 -5.01
CA GLU A 42 9.42 4.38 -5.33
C GLU A 42 10.63 4.03 -4.46
N PHE A 43 11.75 3.71 -5.11
CA PHE A 43 13.05 3.48 -4.47
C PHE A 43 13.98 4.66 -4.79
N VAL A 44 13.79 5.78 -4.08
CA VAL A 44 14.81 6.84 -4.05
C VAL A 44 15.59 6.69 -2.75
N GLU A 45 16.79 6.09 -2.85
CA GLU A 45 17.65 5.84 -1.69
C GLU A 45 18.20 7.13 -1.07
N ASP A 46 18.50 8.13 -1.89
CA ASP A 46 19.02 9.42 -1.42
C ASP A 46 18.55 10.57 -2.33
N PRO A 47 17.39 11.19 -2.02
CA PRO A 47 16.92 12.32 -2.79
C PRO A 47 17.78 13.57 -2.60
N ALA A 48 18.71 13.61 -1.62
CA ALA A 48 19.67 14.71 -1.49
C ALA A 48 20.70 14.74 -2.63
N LYS A 49 20.85 13.63 -3.37
CA LYS A 49 21.61 13.58 -4.63
C LYS A 49 20.83 14.14 -5.82
N LEU A 50 19.52 14.35 -5.69
CA LEU A 50 18.75 15.10 -6.68
C LEU A 50 19.13 16.58 -6.56
N SER A 51 19.42 17.20 -7.70
CA SER A 51 19.76 18.61 -7.77
C SER A 51 18.90 19.35 -8.78
N GLY A 52 18.70 20.63 -8.53
CA GLY A 52 17.85 21.49 -9.34
C GLY A 52 16.40 20.99 -9.40
N ARG A 53 15.79 21.12 -10.57
CA ARG A 53 14.35 20.87 -10.80
C ARG A 53 13.86 19.51 -10.31
N TRP A 54 14.70 18.48 -10.35
CA TRP A 54 14.33 17.13 -9.92
C TRP A 54 14.02 17.06 -8.42
N ARG A 55 14.76 17.82 -7.60
CA ARG A 55 14.50 17.90 -6.17
C ARG A 55 13.20 18.64 -5.90
N ASP A 56 12.99 19.78 -6.56
CA ASP A 56 11.78 20.59 -6.41
C ASP A 56 10.53 19.80 -6.83
N ASP A 57 10.64 19.01 -7.91
CA ASP A 57 9.59 18.14 -8.40
C ASP A 57 9.26 17.04 -7.37
N TRP A 58 10.28 16.36 -6.85
CA TRP A 58 10.12 15.35 -5.81
C TRP A 58 9.51 15.91 -4.52
N GLU A 59 9.99 17.06 -4.02
CA GLU A 59 9.47 17.69 -2.80
C GLU A 59 8.01 18.11 -2.97
N ARG A 60 7.64 18.62 -4.15
CA ARG A 60 6.25 18.95 -4.50
C ARG A 60 5.37 17.72 -4.51
N GLU A 61 5.82 16.61 -5.09
CA GLU A 61 5.05 15.37 -5.14
C GLU A 61 4.84 14.76 -3.74
N ILE A 62 5.88 14.72 -2.91
CA ILE A 62 5.75 14.28 -1.50
C ILE A 62 4.76 15.16 -0.75
N GLY A 63 4.84 16.48 -0.94
CA GLY A 63 3.87 17.41 -0.35
C GLY A 63 2.44 17.14 -0.80
N ALA A 64 2.22 16.93 -2.11
CA ALA A 64 0.90 16.62 -2.65
C ALA A 64 0.34 15.29 -2.11
N ARG A 65 1.17 14.24 -2.05
CA ARG A 65 0.78 12.94 -1.46
C ARG A 65 0.43 13.09 0.02
N ALA A 66 1.27 13.76 0.81
CA ALA A 66 1.05 13.97 2.25
C ALA A 66 -0.23 14.79 2.52
N ALA A 67 -0.48 15.83 1.73
CA ALA A 67 -1.67 16.67 1.86
C ALA A 67 -2.95 15.89 1.56
N ARG A 68 -2.97 15.10 0.48
CA ARG A 68 -4.19 14.45 -0.01
C ARG A 68 -4.48 13.07 0.58
N ALA A 69 -3.46 12.40 1.13
CA ALA A 69 -3.63 11.09 1.76
C ALA A 69 -4.58 11.17 2.95
N ASP A 70 -5.42 10.16 3.12
CA ASP A 70 -6.25 10.00 4.32
C ASP A 70 -5.42 9.46 5.49
N VAL A 71 -4.45 8.60 5.17
CA VAL A 71 -3.50 8.02 6.11
C VAL A 71 -2.09 8.11 5.55
N VAL A 72 -1.14 8.46 6.41
CA VAL A 72 0.30 8.28 6.14
C VAL A 72 0.89 7.48 7.28
N PHE A 73 1.59 6.39 6.96
CA PHE A 73 2.23 5.55 7.97
C PHE A 73 3.59 5.03 7.52
N VAL A 74 4.43 4.69 8.50
CA VAL A 74 5.67 3.92 8.31
C VAL A 74 5.38 2.48 8.67
N GLY A 75 5.75 1.55 7.80
CA GLY A 75 5.51 0.13 8.03
C GLY A 75 6.48 -0.76 7.28
N VAL A 76 6.54 -2.02 7.73
CA VAL A 76 7.36 -3.07 7.11
C VAL A 76 6.46 -3.97 6.28
N LEU A 77 6.80 -4.18 5.02
CA LEU A 77 6.08 -5.10 4.14
C LEU A 77 6.39 -6.54 4.53
N LYS A 78 5.43 -7.26 5.10
CA LYS A 78 5.60 -8.63 5.58
C LYS A 78 5.22 -9.67 4.55
N THR A 79 4.27 -9.36 3.67
CA THR A 79 3.80 -10.28 2.63
C THR A 79 3.53 -9.54 1.34
N ALA A 80 3.98 -10.11 0.22
CA ALA A 80 3.56 -9.71 -1.12
C ALA A 80 3.03 -10.96 -1.83
N ARG A 81 1.72 -11.01 -2.09
CA ARG A 81 1.06 -12.17 -2.68
C ARG A 81 0.46 -11.81 -4.02
N GLN A 82 0.90 -12.49 -5.08
CA GLN A 82 0.27 -12.37 -6.38
C GLN A 82 -1.04 -13.17 -6.41
N GLY A 83 -2.03 -12.65 -7.12
CA GLY A 83 -3.31 -13.31 -7.31
C GLY A 83 -4.01 -12.86 -8.58
N GLY A 84 -5.16 -13.47 -8.84
CA GLY A 84 -6.07 -13.11 -9.91
C GLY A 84 -7.48 -13.00 -9.38
N ASP A 85 -8.24 -12.01 -9.84
CA ASP A 85 -9.66 -11.90 -9.49
C ASP A 85 -10.51 -12.88 -10.33
N SER A 86 -11.82 -12.91 -10.07
CA SER A 86 -12.76 -13.80 -10.79
C SER A 86 -12.84 -13.54 -12.29
N LYS A 87 -12.31 -12.40 -12.76
CA LYS A 87 -12.21 -12.01 -14.18
C LYS A 87 -10.81 -12.27 -14.75
N GLY A 88 -9.93 -12.95 -14.00
CA GLY A 88 -8.55 -13.23 -14.40
C GLY A 88 -7.62 -12.02 -14.39
N ARG A 89 -8.04 -10.88 -13.80
CA ARG A 89 -7.18 -9.69 -13.70
C ARG A 89 -6.19 -9.87 -12.56
N ALA A 90 -4.91 -9.67 -12.86
CA ALA A 90 -3.85 -9.80 -11.88
C ALA A 90 -3.94 -8.73 -10.79
N PHE A 91 -3.58 -9.11 -9.56
CA PHE A 91 -3.36 -8.19 -8.46
C PHE A 91 -2.18 -8.65 -7.58
N VAL A 92 -1.67 -7.73 -6.78
CA VAL A 92 -0.72 -8.00 -5.70
C VAL A 92 -1.30 -7.47 -4.40
N ASP A 93 -1.43 -8.35 -3.40
CA ASP A 93 -1.75 -8.00 -2.02
C ASP A 93 -0.47 -7.78 -1.23
N LEU A 94 -0.38 -6.61 -0.58
CA LEU A 94 0.74 -6.13 0.20
C LEU A 94 0.31 -6.01 1.66
N GLY A 95 0.79 -6.92 2.50
CA GLY A 95 0.47 -6.95 3.92
C GLY A 95 1.56 -6.27 4.74
N PHE A 96 1.20 -5.18 5.41
CA PHE A 96 2.10 -4.37 6.23
C PHE A 96 1.87 -4.58 7.71
N GLU A 97 2.97 -4.58 8.45
CA GLU A 97 2.98 -4.27 9.88
C GLU A 97 3.27 -2.77 10.04
N VAL A 98 2.38 -2.05 10.72
CA VAL A 98 2.49 -0.60 10.93
C VAL A 98 3.38 -0.33 12.14
N GLU A 99 4.49 0.38 11.93
CA GLU A 99 5.41 0.79 12.99
C GLU A 99 5.01 2.14 13.61
N LYS A 100 4.61 3.09 12.77
CA LYS A 100 4.30 4.47 13.17
C LYS A 100 3.24 5.05 12.25
N THR A 101 2.19 5.63 12.81
CA THR A 101 1.23 6.45 12.04
C THR A 101 1.68 7.91 12.06
N LEU A 102 1.81 8.53 10.88
CA LEU A 102 2.18 9.94 10.71
C LEU A 102 0.97 10.84 10.49
N LYS A 103 -0.09 10.32 9.83
CA LYS A 103 -1.36 11.02 9.58
C LYS A 103 -2.51 10.03 9.60
N GLY A 104 -3.67 10.46 10.10
CA GLY A 104 -4.90 9.69 10.08
C GLY A 104 -4.95 8.59 11.14
N LYS A 105 -5.85 7.62 10.94
CA LYS A 105 -6.00 6.44 11.81
C LYS A 105 -5.89 5.18 10.97
N ILE A 106 -5.15 4.20 11.48
CA ILE A 106 -4.97 2.90 10.85
C ILE A 106 -4.70 1.83 11.91
N ASP A 107 -5.07 0.60 11.61
CA ASP A 107 -4.81 -0.54 12.47
C ASP A 107 -3.32 -0.91 12.47
N ALA A 108 -2.88 -1.72 13.44
CA ALA A 108 -1.49 -2.16 13.57
C ALA A 108 -1.01 -3.03 12.37
N SER A 109 -1.95 -3.56 11.59
CA SER A 109 -1.68 -4.26 10.34
C SER A 109 -2.66 -3.81 9.27
N VAL A 110 -2.20 -3.68 8.03
CA VAL A 110 -3.03 -3.29 6.88
C VAL A 110 -2.64 -4.06 5.64
N ASP A 111 -3.65 -4.50 4.89
CA ASP A 111 -3.48 -5.06 3.56
C ASP A 111 -3.83 -4.01 2.50
N LEU A 112 -2.91 -3.75 1.59
CA LEU A 112 -3.07 -2.86 0.45
C LEU A 112 -3.02 -3.67 -0.85
N ARG A 113 -3.90 -3.37 -1.81
CA ARG A 113 -3.98 -4.11 -3.08
C ARG A 113 -3.62 -3.24 -4.26
N SER A 114 -2.67 -3.68 -5.07
CA SER A 114 -2.39 -3.11 -6.39
C SER A 114 -2.96 -4.00 -7.48
N ARG A 115 -3.77 -3.46 -8.38
CA ARG A 115 -4.41 -4.21 -9.48
C ARG A 115 -3.73 -3.89 -10.81
N ALA A 116 -3.87 -4.78 -11.79
CA ALA A 116 -3.22 -4.66 -13.10
C ALA A 116 -3.51 -3.35 -13.86
N ASP A 117 -4.66 -2.73 -13.60
CA ASP A 117 -5.10 -1.45 -14.17
C ASP A 117 -4.53 -0.23 -13.42
N HIS A 118 -3.92 -0.41 -12.25
CA HIS A 118 -3.24 0.67 -11.55
C HIS A 118 -1.94 1.03 -12.30
N PRO A 119 -1.67 2.33 -12.59
CA PRO A 119 -0.49 2.73 -13.36
C PRO A 119 0.83 2.20 -12.79
N GLY A 120 0.93 2.17 -11.46
CA GLY A 120 2.09 1.74 -10.71
C GLY A 120 2.26 0.24 -10.54
N HIS A 121 1.28 -0.58 -10.92
CA HIS A 121 1.27 -2.03 -10.65
C HIS A 121 2.53 -2.76 -11.11
N ARG A 122 3.06 -2.38 -12.28
CA ARG A 122 4.25 -3.03 -12.86
C ARG A 122 5.52 -2.80 -12.04
N THR A 123 5.56 -1.76 -11.21
CA THR A 123 6.72 -1.48 -10.34
C THR A 123 6.86 -2.55 -9.25
N LEU A 124 5.76 -3.08 -8.74
CA LEU A 124 5.74 -4.16 -7.73
C LEU A 124 6.31 -5.47 -8.30
N GLY A 125 5.92 -5.81 -9.54
CA GLY A 125 6.47 -7.00 -10.21
C GLY A 125 7.96 -6.89 -10.52
N ARG A 126 8.46 -5.69 -10.86
CA ARG A 126 9.88 -5.45 -11.13
C ARG A 126 10.73 -5.35 -9.87
N ALA A 127 10.14 -4.86 -8.78
CA ALA A 127 10.83 -4.76 -7.50
C ALA A 127 11.08 -6.14 -6.86
N GLY A 128 10.36 -7.19 -7.30
CA GLY A 128 10.65 -8.58 -6.96
C GLY A 128 10.68 -8.83 -5.45
N ASP A 129 11.54 -9.74 -4.98
CA ASP A 129 11.70 -10.02 -3.55
C ASP A 129 12.27 -8.85 -2.75
N ARG A 130 12.83 -7.80 -3.39
CA ARG A 130 13.44 -6.65 -2.69
C ARG A 130 12.43 -5.81 -1.92
N VAL A 131 11.14 -5.87 -2.27
CA VAL A 131 10.10 -5.15 -1.54
C VAL A 131 9.80 -5.86 -0.22
N LEU A 132 9.92 -7.19 -0.17
CA LEU A 132 9.60 -7.97 1.01
C LEU A 132 10.61 -7.71 2.13
N GLY A 133 10.11 -7.46 3.34
CA GLY A 133 10.92 -7.01 4.46
C GLY A 133 11.37 -5.55 4.36
N GLY A 134 11.09 -4.88 3.24
CA GLY A 134 11.37 -3.46 3.06
C GLY A 134 10.52 -2.60 3.98
N ARG A 135 11.10 -1.49 4.42
CA ARG A 135 10.46 -0.47 5.25
C ARG A 135 10.04 0.70 4.36
N PHE A 136 8.79 1.12 4.47
CA PHE A 136 8.18 2.11 3.58
C PHE A 136 7.40 3.17 4.35
N VAL A 137 7.38 4.38 3.79
CA VAL A 137 6.33 5.36 4.04
C VAL A 137 5.22 5.11 3.04
N ALA A 138 4.05 4.74 3.55
CA ALA A 138 2.87 4.51 2.75
C ALA A 138 1.93 5.71 2.83
N PHE A 139 1.61 6.29 1.67
CA PHE A 139 0.56 7.29 1.51
C PHE A 139 -0.69 6.58 1.02
N VAL A 140 -1.78 6.63 1.78
CA VAL A 140 -3.02 5.91 1.47
C VAL A 140 -4.19 6.86 1.35
N LYS A 141 -4.92 6.74 0.25
CA LYS A 141 -6.23 7.34 0.02
C LYS A 141 -7.28 6.23 0.04
N TRP A 142 -8.26 6.35 0.92
CA TRP A 142 -9.39 5.42 0.98
C TRP A 142 -10.41 5.80 -0.08
N ILE A 143 -10.80 4.83 -0.88
CA ILE A 143 -11.85 4.96 -1.88
C ILE A 143 -12.91 3.90 -1.64
N GLU A 144 -14.15 4.21 -2.01
CA GLU A 144 -15.20 3.20 -2.13
C GLU A 144 -15.27 2.74 -3.58
N GLU A 145 -15.09 1.45 -3.82
CA GLU A 145 -15.16 0.84 -5.13
C GLU A 145 -16.02 -0.42 -5.04
N ASP A 146 -17.11 -0.48 -5.81
CA ASP A 146 -18.10 -1.57 -5.78
C ASP A 146 -18.66 -1.85 -4.36
N GLY A 147 -18.90 -0.78 -3.58
CA GLY A 147 -19.41 -0.88 -2.19
C GLY A 147 -18.39 -1.39 -1.18
N VAL A 148 -17.10 -1.48 -1.56
CA VAL A 148 -16.00 -1.91 -0.68
C VAL A 148 -14.98 -0.80 -0.54
N VAL A 149 -14.63 -0.46 0.70
CA VAL A 149 -13.54 0.49 0.98
C VAL A 149 -12.19 -0.15 0.69
N ARG A 150 -11.36 0.53 -0.10
CA ARG A 150 -10.03 0.07 -0.52
C ARG A 150 -9.02 1.21 -0.41
N GLY A 151 -7.77 0.87 -0.11
CA GLY A 151 -6.67 1.83 -0.13
C GLY A 151 -6.04 1.92 -1.51
N ARG A 152 -6.15 3.08 -2.16
CA ARG A 152 -5.21 3.50 -3.22
C ARG A 152 -3.98 4.07 -2.54
N PHE A 153 -2.80 3.76 -3.06
CA PHE A 153 -1.58 4.07 -2.33
C PHE A 153 -0.42 4.46 -3.22
N HIS A 154 0.60 5.02 -2.60
CA HIS A 154 1.95 5.11 -3.13
C HIS A 154 2.93 4.78 -1.99
N LEU A 155 4.00 4.04 -2.30
CA LEU A 155 4.99 3.60 -1.32
C LEU A 155 6.33 4.24 -1.63
N ALA A 156 6.89 4.99 -0.69
CA ALA A 156 8.26 5.49 -0.76
C ALA A 156 9.15 4.71 0.22
N HIS A 157 10.37 4.35 -0.17
CA HIS A 157 11.31 3.73 0.76
C HIS A 157 11.55 4.63 2.00
N ALA A 158 11.51 4.07 3.21
CA ALA A 158 11.59 4.83 4.45
C ALA A 158 13.03 5.19 4.84
N SER A 159 13.70 5.99 4.00
CA SER A 159 14.97 6.64 4.36
C SER A 159 14.73 7.82 5.31
N ASP A 160 15.75 8.21 6.07
CA ASP A 160 15.68 9.37 6.97
C ASP A 160 15.31 10.66 6.24
N PHE A 161 15.74 10.79 4.98
CA PHE A 161 15.40 11.93 4.14
C PHE A 161 13.92 11.96 3.77
N VAL A 162 13.36 10.82 3.31
CA VAL A 162 11.93 10.72 2.98
C VAL A 162 11.09 11.00 4.22
N LEU A 163 11.46 10.42 5.36
CA LEU A 163 10.77 10.64 6.64
C LEU A 163 10.79 12.12 7.03
N SER A 164 11.97 12.76 6.99
CA SER A 164 12.12 14.17 7.35
C SER A 164 11.28 15.07 6.43
N ALA A 165 11.25 14.79 5.13
CA ALA A 165 10.45 15.55 4.18
C ALA A 165 8.95 15.39 4.46
N VAL A 166 8.48 14.17 4.72
CA VAL A 166 7.06 13.92 5.03
C VAL A 166 6.66 14.59 6.33
N GLU A 167 7.46 14.45 7.39
CA GLU A 167 7.20 15.10 8.68
C GLU A 167 7.17 16.63 8.54
N PHE A 168 8.10 17.20 7.78
CA PHE A 168 8.08 18.63 7.47
C PHE A 168 6.78 19.05 6.75
N GLN A 169 6.35 18.31 5.73
CA GLN A 169 5.11 18.64 5.02
C GLN A 169 3.87 18.52 5.92
N LEU A 170 3.82 17.50 6.78
CA LEU A 170 2.72 17.31 7.73
C LEU A 170 2.72 18.30 8.90
N SER A 171 3.87 18.95 9.18
CA SER A 171 3.97 20.01 10.20
C SER A 171 3.48 21.37 9.74
N LYS A 172 3.25 21.54 8.42
CA LYS A 172 2.71 22.79 7.88
C LYS A 172 1.25 22.95 8.33
N PRO A 173 0.85 24.16 8.73
CA PRO A 173 -0.51 24.44 9.17
C PRO A 173 -1.54 24.30 8.04
#